data_AF-A0A6G0Y2W0-F1
#
_entry.id   AF-A0A6G0Y2W0-F1
#
_cell.length_a   1.000
_cell.length_b   1.000
_cell.length_c   1.000
_cell.angle_alpha   90.00
_cell.angle_beta   90.00
_cell.angle_gamma   90.00
#
_symmetry.space_group_name_H-M   'P 1'
#
loop_
_entity.id
_entity.type
_entity.pdbx_description
1 polymer ?
#
loop_
_entity_poly.entity_id
_entity_poly.type
_entity_poly.pdbx_seq_one_letter_code
_entity_poly.pdbx_strand_id
1 'polypeptide(L)'
;MFVDITEVERILTRLLEPDNEVIKQATDELTSALKNPHTYVTLCTVISSSKNDKLKEYAALVLRKKLYKRNAWMNLSQELREQIKQFLLKTIVDEPNIEVKKHILQLIAVLAKHELMRGNWNELFAFIESCIKSHDINKREFGSFVIKNLSDYIPQMFESHITTFVDYFIQTLNSAEDCTSLVVYNTISSMNNIVELSIQVPQVIQAYSQSVPRVLEVILALSTTNPENACDCFDLLGSMCEFSIQALIPHLKPIVQVSAQLAGNTNIDESLRCNGINLISTIIRSKKKVLVKLNLLNPVIELMFSILSEETDDDTWFLEEYGLNPMSAAGECMAAIADELSASTFMPILVSVL
;
A
#
# COMPACT_ATOMS: atom_id res chain seq x y z
N MET A 1 -28.60 -1.09 32.31
CA MET A 1 -27.87 0.13 32.73
C MET A 1 -27.03 0.56 31.54
N PHE A 2 -27.34 1.72 30.94
CA PHE A 2 -26.54 2.25 29.83
C PHE A 2 -25.14 2.59 30.35
N VAL A 3 -24.10 2.19 29.63
CA VAL A 3 -22.74 2.59 29.99
C VAL A 3 -22.52 3.99 29.43
N ASP A 4 -22.38 4.96 30.33
CA ASP A 4 -22.13 6.35 29.97
C ASP A 4 -20.77 6.50 29.27
N ILE A 5 -20.62 7.54 28.43
CA ILE A 5 -19.38 7.83 27.73
C ILE A 5 -18.22 8.04 28.71
N THR A 6 -18.47 8.75 29.82
CA THR A 6 -17.49 9.02 30.88
C THR A 6 -16.95 7.73 31.47
N GLU A 7 -17.82 6.73 31.64
CA GLU A 7 -17.44 5.43 32.20
C GLU A 7 -16.63 4.61 31.21
N VAL A 8 -16.99 4.64 29.92
CA VAL A 8 -16.17 4.00 28.87
C VAL A 8 -14.80 4.65 28.78
N GLU A 9 -14.71 5.98 28.77
CA GLU A 9 -13.41 6.69 28.73
C GLU A 9 -12.54 6.36 29.96
N ARG A 10 -13.15 6.26 31.15
CA ARG A 10 -12.45 5.83 32.37
C ARG A 10 -11.86 4.43 32.23
N ILE A 11 -12.64 3.48 31.70
CA ILE A 11 -12.19 2.10 31.45
C ILE A 11 -11.04 2.08 30.43
N LEU A 12 -11.19 2.79 29.31
CA LEU A 12 -10.16 2.83 28.26
C LEU A 12 -8.87 3.51 28.76
N THR A 13 -8.97 4.53 29.62
CA THR A 13 -7.79 5.19 30.21
C THR A 13 -6.99 4.22 31.07
N ARG A 14 -7.67 3.44 31.92
CA ARG A 14 -7.02 2.40 32.75
C ARG A 14 -6.36 1.29 31.94
N LEU A 15 -6.85 1.03 30.72
CA LEU A 15 -6.24 0.06 29.80
C LEU A 15 -4.93 0.57 29.17
N LEU A 16 -4.62 1.86 29.28
CA LEU A 16 -3.38 2.48 28.80
C LEU A 16 -2.34 2.70 29.90
N GLU A 17 -2.65 2.33 31.14
CA GLU A 17 -1.72 2.41 32.27
C GLU A 17 -0.68 1.28 32.23
N PRO A 18 0.51 1.47 32.82
CA PRO A 18 1.56 0.44 32.84
C PRO A 18 1.31 -0.69 33.87
N ASP A 19 0.30 -0.57 34.73
CA ASP A 19 0.01 -1.55 35.79
C ASP A 19 -0.83 -2.73 35.26
N ASN A 20 -0.24 -3.92 35.27
CA ASN A 20 -0.87 -5.15 34.78
C ASN A 20 -2.18 -5.53 35.51
N GLU A 21 -2.27 -5.29 36.83
CA GLU A 21 -3.48 -5.61 37.58
C GLU A 21 -4.61 -4.63 37.24
N VAL A 22 -4.27 -3.35 37.04
CA VAL A 22 -5.23 -2.33 36.57
C VAL A 22 -5.73 -2.66 35.16
N ILE A 23 -4.83 -3.01 34.24
CA ILE A 23 -5.19 -3.42 32.87
C ILE A 23 -6.12 -4.63 32.90
N LYS A 24 -5.82 -5.64 33.72
CA LYS A 24 -6.64 -6.85 33.83
C LYS A 24 -8.06 -6.55 34.30
N GLN A 25 -8.20 -5.77 35.38
CA GLN A 25 -9.52 -5.36 35.88
C GLN A 25 -10.30 -4.55 34.85
N ALA A 26 -9.66 -3.57 34.21
CA ALA A 26 -10.31 -2.76 33.18
C ALA A 26 -10.70 -3.60 31.94
N THR A 27 -9.95 -4.66 31.62
CA THR A 27 -10.28 -5.59 30.54
C THR A 27 -11.54 -6.39 30.86
N ASP A 28 -11.70 -6.85 32.10
CA ASP A 28 -12.90 -7.57 32.56
C ASP A 28 -14.14 -6.65 32.58
N GLU A 29 -13.97 -5.40 33.03
CA GLU A 29 -15.00 -4.34 32.99
C GLU A 29 -15.44 -4.08 31.54
N LEU A 30 -14.49 -3.86 30.62
CA LEU A 30 -14.77 -3.62 29.21
C LEU A 30 -15.46 -4.83 28.56
N THR A 31 -14.97 -6.04 28.83
CA THR A 31 -15.55 -7.28 28.30
C THR A 31 -17.00 -7.46 28.75
N SER A 32 -17.28 -7.10 30.00
CA SER A 32 -18.65 -7.11 30.54
C SER A 32 -19.53 -6.04 29.90
N ALA A 33 -19.02 -4.82 29.71
CA ALA A 33 -19.73 -3.74 29.03
C ALA A 33 -20.08 -4.10 27.57
N LEU A 34 -19.14 -4.71 26.84
CA LEU A 34 -19.32 -5.14 25.44
C LEU A 34 -20.34 -6.27 25.24
N LYS A 35 -20.95 -6.81 26.31
CA LYS A 35 -22.13 -7.68 26.21
C LYS A 35 -23.38 -6.89 25.83
N ASN A 36 -23.42 -5.59 26.11
CA ASN A 36 -24.48 -4.70 25.70
C ASN A 36 -24.15 -4.06 24.34
N PRO A 37 -24.94 -4.32 23.27
CA PRO A 37 -24.69 -3.74 21.95
C PRO A 37 -24.66 -2.20 21.91
N HIS A 38 -25.36 -1.53 22.82
CA HIS A 38 -25.33 -0.06 22.90
C HIS A 38 -23.94 0.49 23.23
N THR A 39 -23.09 -0.27 23.94
CA THR A 39 -21.71 0.12 24.22
C THR A 39 -20.90 0.33 22.94
N TYR A 40 -21.29 -0.29 21.82
CA TYR A 40 -20.62 -0.05 20.54
C TYR A 40 -20.87 1.37 20.02
N VAL A 41 -22.07 1.91 20.22
CA VAL A 41 -22.40 3.30 19.87
C VAL A 41 -21.71 4.27 20.82
N THR A 42 -21.63 3.93 22.11
CA THR A 42 -20.84 4.72 23.07
C THR A 42 -19.37 4.78 22.64
N LEU A 43 -18.78 3.67 22.21
CA LEU A 43 -17.41 3.64 21.66
C LEU A 43 -17.29 4.47 20.39
N CYS A 44 -18.27 4.43 19.47
CA CYS A 44 -18.29 5.33 18.30
C CYS A 44 -18.30 6.81 18.72
N THR A 45 -19.03 7.13 19.80
CA THR A 45 -19.08 8.49 20.35
C THR A 45 -17.71 8.89 20.88
N VAL A 46 -17.03 8.02 21.65
CA VAL A 46 -15.66 8.25 22.14
C VAL A 46 -14.70 8.56 20.98
N ILE A 47 -14.76 7.80 19.89
CA ILE A 47 -13.92 8.03 18.70
C ILE A 47 -14.13 9.45 18.16
N SER A 48 -15.36 9.95 18.14
CA SER A 48 -15.69 11.26 17.57
C SER A 48 -15.50 12.46 18.50
N SER A 49 -15.62 12.27 19.82
CA SER A 49 -15.71 13.40 20.78
C SER A 49 -14.58 13.45 21.80
N SER A 50 -13.82 12.37 21.98
CA SER A 50 -12.75 12.35 22.97
C SER A 50 -11.65 13.36 22.63
N LYS A 51 -11.08 13.99 23.65
CA LYS A 51 -9.93 14.91 23.47
C LYS A 51 -8.58 14.19 23.40
N ASN A 52 -8.56 12.89 23.69
CA ASN A 52 -7.34 12.09 23.72
C ASN A 52 -7.31 11.13 22.53
N ASP A 53 -6.40 11.39 21.59
CA ASP A 53 -6.28 10.59 20.36
C ASP A 53 -5.98 9.10 20.65
N LYS A 54 -5.23 8.79 21.70
CA LYS A 54 -4.98 7.39 22.11
C LYS A 54 -6.26 6.68 22.53
N LEU A 55 -7.20 7.37 23.16
CA LEU A 55 -8.51 6.80 23.50
C LEU A 55 -9.35 6.57 22.26
N LYS A 56 -9.30 7.48 21.27
CA LYS A 56 -10.00 7.30 19.99
C LYS A 56 -9.45 6.08 19.23
N GLU A 57 -8.13 5.97 19.09
CA GLU A 57 -7.47 4.83 18.46
C GLU A 57 -7.85 3.51 19.13
N TYR A 58 -7.77 3.49 20.47
CA TYR A 58 -8.07 2.29 21.24
C TYR A 58 -9.55 1.91 21.18
N ALA A 59 -10.48 2.88 21.18
CA ALA A 59 -11.91 2.64 20.99
C ALA A 59 -12.20 2.03 19.61
N ALA A 60 -11.60 2.57 18.54
CA ALA A 60 -11.70 2.03 17.20
C ALA A 60 -11.14 0.61 17.11
N LEU A 61 -10.00 0.34 17.76
CA LEU A 61 -9.38 -0.98 17.84
C LEU A 61 -10.27 -2.00 18.56
N VAL A 62 -10.88 -1.61 19.69
CA VAL A 62 -11.81 -2.46 20.46
C VAL A 62 -13.01 -2.85 19.60
N LEU A 63 -13.63 -1.88 18.92
CA LEU A 63 -14.74 -2.14 17.99
C LEU A 63 -14.32 -3.08 16.87
N ARG A 64 -13.16 -2.83 16.25
CA ARG A 64 -12.62 -3.66 15.18
C ARG A 64 -12.44 -5.11 15.62
N LYS A 65 -11.80 -5.33 16.78
CA LYS A 65 -11.61 -6.67 17.35
C LYS A 65 -12.96 -7.34 17.68
N LYS A 66 -13.91 -6.59 18.24
CA LYS A 66 -15.22 -7.12 18.64
C LYS A 66 -16.10 -7.50 17.44
N LEU A 67 -16.05 -6.72 16.37
CA LEU A 67 -16.88 -6.86 15.17
C LEU A 67 -16.18 -7.61 14.02
N TYR A 68 -14.95 -8.10 14.25
CA TYR A 68 -14.18 -8.86 13.27
C TYR A 68 -14.91 -10.10 12.75
N LYS A 69 -15.56 -10.87 13.64
CA LYS A 69 -16.32 -12.06 13.26
C LYS A 69 -17.67 -11.66 12.65
N ARG A 70 -18.01 -12.25 11.49
CA ARG A 70 -19.28 -12.00 10.78
C ARG A 70 -20.50 -12.10 11.67
N ASN A 71 -20.61 -13.15 12.48
CA ASN A 71 -21.76 -13.34 13.37
C ASN A 71 -21.88 -12.23 14.42
N ALA A 72 -20.77 -11.65 14.88
CA ALA A 72 -20.79 -10.56 15.85
C ALA A 72 -21.43 -9.29 15.24
N TRP A 73 -21.18 -9.02 13.97
CA TRP A 73 -21.81 -7.92 13.23
C TRP A 73 -23.26 -8.26 12.82
N MET A 74 -23.49 -9.45 12.26
CA MET A 74 -24.79 -9.85 11.71
C MET A 74 -25.87 -10.09 12.77
N ASN A 75 -25.48 -10.38 14.01
CA ASN A 75 -26.41 -10.53 15.13
C ASN A 75 -26.91 -9.17 15.67
N LEU A 76 -26.35 -8.06 15.22
CA LEU A 76 -26.83 -6.72 15.60
C LEU A 76 -28.12 -6.40 14.85
N SER A 77 -29.00 -5.64 15.50
CA SER A 77 -30.18 -5.08 14.84
C SER A 77 -29.76 -4.23 13.64
N GLN A 78 -30.62 -4.14 12.64
CA GLN A 78 -30.35 -3.33 11.46
C GLN A 78 -30.16 -1.85 11.84
N GLU A 79 -31.00 -1.33 12.73
CA GLU A 79 -30.89 0.05 13.24
C GLU A 79 -29.51 0.34 13.83
N LEU A 80 -28.97 -0.57 14.65
CA LEU A 80 -27.66 -0.38 15.29
C LEU A 80 -26.51 -0.40 14.28
N ARG A 81 -26.60 -1.29 13.28
CA ARG A 81 -25.60 -1.36 12.20
C ARG A 81 -25.59 -0.06 11.40
N GLU A 82 -26.76 0.42 11.01
CA GLU A 82 -26.92 1.64 10.23
C GLU A 82 -26.41 2.85 11.00
N GLN A 83 -26.70 2.91 12.31
CA GLN A 83 -26.17 3.95 13.20
C GLN A 83 -24.63 3.93 13.24
N ILE A 84 -24.00 2.78 13.47
CA ILE A 84 -22.52 2.65 13.49
C ILE A 84 -21.93 3.06 12.13
N LYS A 85 -22.50 2.58 11.02
CA LYS A 85 -22.07 2.93 9.65
C LYS A 85 -22.07 4.45 9.43
N GLN A 86 -23.16 5.13 9.78
CA GLN A 86 -23.27 6.59 9.64
C GLN A 86 -22.29 7.34 10.53
N PHE A 87 -22.11 6.89 11.79
CA PHE A 87 -21.14 7.50 12.69
C PHE A 87 -19.72 7.44 12.14
N LEU A 88 -19.28 6.28 11.64
CA LEU A 88 -17.92 6.12 11.13
C LEU A 88 -17.65 6.97 9.89
N LEU A 89 -18.60 7.00 8.93
CA LEU A 89 -18.48 7.81 7.71
C LEU A 89 -18.47 9.31 7.99
N LYS A 90 -19.18 9.77 9.03
CA LYS A 90 -19.10 11.17 9.47
C LYS A 90 -17.78 11.45 10.20
N THR A 91 -17.43 10.60 11.16
CA THR A 91 -16.30 10.83 12.07
C THR A 91 -14.97 10.89 11.32
N ILE A 92 -14.78 10.04 10.31
CA ILE A 92 -13.53 10.02 9.54
C ILE A 92 -13.23 11.34 8.80
N VAL A 93 -14.28 12.09 8.42
CA VAL A 93 -14.15 13.38 7.73
C VAL A 93 -13.65 14.45 8.69
N ASP A 94 -14.21 14.48 9.89
CA ASP A 94 -13.97 15.52 10.89
C ASP A 94 -12.71 15.26 11.74
N GLU A 95 -12.23 14.01 11.78
CA GLU A 95 -11.04 13.64 12.56
C GLU A 95 -9.78 14.29 11.98
N PRO A 96 -8.94 14.99 12.78
CA PRO A 96 -7.68 15.55 12.28
C PRO A 96 -6.51 14.56 12.32
N ASN A 97 -6.48 13.62 13.25
CA ASN A 97 -5.32 12.75 13.47
C ASN A 97 -5.27 11.60 12.45
N ILE A 98 -4.14 11.46 11.75
CA ILE A 98 -3.97 10.46 10.69
C ILE A 98 -3.98 9.01 11.22
N GLU A 99 -3.42 8.77 12.40
CA GLU A 99 -3.40 7.44 13.02
C GLU A 99 -4.79 7.03 13.49
N VAL A 100 -5.57 7.97 14.03
CA VAL A 100 -6.99 7.74 14.34
C VAL A 100 -7.77 7.43 13.05
N LYS A 101 -7.56 8.20 11.97
CA LYS A 101 -8.19 7.92 10.66
C LYS A 101 -7.88 6.51 10.15
N LYS A 102 -6.62 6.06 10.25
CA LYS A 102 -6.23 4.70 9.86
C LYS A 102 -7.00 3.64 10.67
N HIS A 103 -7.12 3.82 11.98
CA HIS A 103 -7.90 2.91 12.82
C HIS A 103 -9.40 2.91 12.48
N ILE A 104 -9.98 4.07 12.17
CA ILE A 104 -11.36 4.18 11.69
C ILE A 104 -11.51 3.45 10.35
N LEU A 105 -10.57 3.62 9.41
CA LEU A 105 -10.60 2.94 8.11
C LEU A 105 -10.48 1.42 8.23
N GLN A 106 -9.61 0.93 9.12
CA GLN A 106 -9.52 -0.50 9.41
C GLN A 106 -10.83 -1.06 9.95
N LEU A 107 -11.53 -0.30 10.81
CA LEU A 107 -12.86 -0.67 11.28
C LEU A 107 -13.87 -0.65 10.12
N ILE A 108 -13.91 0.41 9.32
CA ILE A 108 -14.78 0.51 8.14
C ILE A 108 -14.53 -0.67 7.20
N ALA A 109 -13.28 -1.04 6.92
CA ALA A 109 -12.93 -2.17 6.05
C ALA A 109 -13.46 -3.51 6.58
N VAL A 110 -13.32 -3.77 7.89
CA VAL A 110 -13.89 -4.97 8.53
C VAL A 110 -15.41 -5.01 8.36
N LEU A 111 -16.10 -3.89 8.55
CA LEU A 111 -17.56 -3.82 8.40
C LEU A 111 -17.97 -3.97 6.93
N ALA A 112 -17.26 -3.29 6.02
CA ALA A 112 -17.48 -3.38 4.58
C ALA A 112 -17.37 -4.83 4.08
N LYS A 113 -16.39 -5.60 4.58
CA LYS A 113 -16.25 -7.04 4.27
C LYS A 113 -17.51 -7.84 4.56
N HIS A 114 -18.19 -7.54 5.67
CA HIS A 114 -19.44 -8.21 6.03
C HIS A 114 -20.62 -7.73 5.18
N GLU A 115 -20.66 -6.44 4.84
CA GLU A 115 -21.74 -5.82 4.04
C GLU A 115 -21.68 -6.20 2.56
N LEU A 116 -20.49 -6.41 1.98
CA LEU A 116 -20.33 -6.88 0.58
C LEU A 116 -21.10 -8.18 0.33
N MET A 117 -21.10 -9.11 1.28
CA MET A 117 -21.82 -10.39 1.16
C MET A 117 -23.35 -10.26 1.16
N ARG A 118 -23.90 -9.06 1.42
CA ARG A 118 -25.33 -8.81 1.58
C ARG A 118 -25.93 -7.89 0.52
N GLY A 119 -25.12 -7.30 -0.36
CA GLY A 119 -25.59 -6.34 -1.37
C GLY A 119 -24.81 -5.02 -1.39
N ASN A 120 -23.56 -5.02 -0.92
CA ASN A 120 -22.64 -3.88 -0.88
C ASN A 120 -23.06 -2.74 0.07
N TRP A 121 -22.07 -1.98 0.53
CA TRP A 121 -22.27 -0.78 1.35
C TRP A 121 -22.31 0.45 0.43
N ASN A 122 -23.49 0.71 -0.18
CA ASN A 122 -23.65 1.75 -1.19
C ASN A 122 -23.31 3.16 -0.68
N GLU A 123 -23.59 3.47 0.58
CA GLU A 123 -23.27 4.76 1.19
C GLU A 123 -21.76 5.00 1.27
N LEU A 124 -20.95 3.95 1.47
CA LEU A 124 -19.49 4.06 1.45
C LEU A 124 -18.99 4.37 0.03
N PHE A 125 -19.55 3.73 -1.00
CA PHE A 125 -19.20 4.05 -2.39
C PHE A 125 -19.61 5.48 -2.76
N ALA A 126 -20.82 5.91 -2.40
CA ALA A 126 -21.28 7.28 -2.64
C ALA A 126 -20.40 8.31 -1.91
N PHE A 127 -19.96 7.99 -0.68
CA PHE A 127 -19.01 8.80 0.06
C PHE A 127 -17.66 8.93 -0.68
N ILE A 128 -17.07 7.83 -1.12
CA ILE A 128 -15.82 7.83 -1.89
C ILE A 128 -15.98 8.66 -3.16
N GLU A 129 -17.06 8.42 -3.91
CA GLU A 129 -17.37 9.12 -5.15
C GLU A 129 -17.48 10.64 -4.94
N SER A 130 -18.13 11.06 -3.84
CA SER A 130 -18.27 12.48 -3.49
C SER A 130 -16.92 13.15 -3.18
N CYS A 131 -15.97 12.41 -2.61
CA CYS A 131 -14.64 12.92 -2.29
C CYS A 131 -13.80 13.07 -3.56
N ILE A 132 -13.74 12.03 -4.40
CA ILE A 132 -12.87 12.02 -5.59
C ILE A 132 -13.37 12.94 -6.71
N LYS A 133 -14.68 13.20 -6.80
CA LYS A 133 -15.26 14.14 -7.77
C LYS A 133 -15.28 15.60 -7.29
N SER A 134 -14.77 15.88 -6.09
CA SER A 134 -14.78 17.22 -5.53
C SER A 134 -13.82 18.17 -6.26
N HIS A 135 -14.22 19.43 -6.40
CA HIS A 135 -13.31 20.48 -6.89
C HIS A 135 -12.26 20.89 -5.84
N ASP A 136 -12.50 20.58 -4.57
CA ASP A 136 -11.56 20.82 -3.47
C ASP A 136 -10.42 19.79 -3.47
N ILE A 137 -9.17 20.27 -3.57
CA ILE A 137 -7.96 19.45 -3.57
C ILE A 137 -7.88 18.60 -2.30
N ASN A 138 -8.17 19.18 -1.13
CA ASN A 138 -8.07 18.48 0.15
C ASN A 138 -9.06 17.31 0.23
N LYS A 139 -10.26 17.49 -0.34
CA LYS A 139 -11.27 16.42 -0.40
C LYS A 139 -10.86 15.31 -1.37
N ARG A 140 -10.24 15.66 -2.51
CA ARG A 140 -9.72 14.63 -3.43
C ARG A 140 -8.56 13.86 -2.82
N GLU A 141 -7.64 14.56 -2.16
CA GLU A 141 -6.53 13.94 -1.45
C GLU A 141 -7.04 12.97 -0.37
N PHE A 142 -7.99 13.42 0.45
CA PHE A 142 -8.64 12.56 1.43
C PHE A 142 -9.37 11.36 0.79
N GLY A 143 -10.07 11.56 -0.32
CA GLY A 143 -10.69 10.48 -1.09
C GLY A 143 -9.66 9.44 -1.58
N SER A 144 -8.53 9.90 -2.12
CA SER A 144 -7.43 9.03 -2.55
C SER A 144 -6.82 8.24 -1.38
N PHE A 145 -6.67 8.87 -0.21
CA PHE A 145 -6.21 8.23 1.02
C PHE A 145 -7.18 7.13 1.49
N VAL A 146 -8.49 7.40 1.45
CA VAL A 146 -9.52 6.41 1.79
C VAL A 146 -9.45 5.22 0.83
N ILE A 147 -9.35 5.46 -0.48
CA ILE A 147 -9.25 4.39 -1.49
C ILE A 147 -7.97 3.56 -1.28
N LYS A 148 -6.81 4.20 -1.05
CA LYS A 148 -5.55 3.48 -0.78
C LYS A 148 -5.70 2.51 0.38
N ASN A 149 -6.22 2.98 1.51
CA ASN A 149 -6.35 2.14 2.70
C ASN A 149 -7.42 1.04 2.50
N LEU A 150 -8.56 1.36 1.90
CA LEU A 150 -9.59 0.34 1.66
C LEU A 150 -9.13 -0.71 0.66
N SER A 151 -8.39 -0.33 -0.38
CA SER A 151 -7.83 -1.28 -1.34
C SER A 151 -6.80 -2.20 -0.69
N ASP A 152 -6.02 -1.72 0.28
CA ASP A 152 -5.09 -2.55 1.06
C ASP A 152 -5.84 -3.56 1.97
N TYR A 153 -6.80 -3.07 2.78
CA TYR A 153 -7.51 -3.95 3.73
C TYR A 153 -8.54 -4.89 3.08
N ILE A 154 -9.17 -4.46 1.98
CA ILE A 154 -10.26 -5.18 1.32
C ILE A 154 -10.26 -4.97 -0.21
N PRO A 155 -9.28 -5.53 -0.94
CA PRO A 155 -9.21 -5.43 -2.40
C PRO A 155 -10.51 -5.87 -3.09
N GLN A 156 -11.16 -6.93 -2.57
CA GLN A 156 -12.36 -7.53 -3.18
C GLN A 156 -13.56 -6.56 -3.25
N MET A 157 -13.55 -5.48 -2.47
CA MET A 157 -14.55 -4.41 -2.56
C MET A 157 -14.56 -3.76 -3.95
N PHE A 158 -13.43 -3.74 -4.63
CA PHE A 158 -13.25 -3.04 -5.91
C PHE A 158 -13.58 -3.92 -7.12
N GLU A 159 -13.69 -5.24 -6.96
CA GLU A 159 -13.81 -6.21 -8.04
C GLU A 159 -14.99 -5.93 -8.99
N SER A 160 -16.19 -5.66 -8.43
CA SER A 160 -17.39 -5.38 -9.23
C SER A 160 -17.34 -4.05 -10.00
N HIS A 161 -16.45 -3.14 -9.62
CA HIS A 161 -16.33 -1.80 -10.20
C HIS A 161 -14.90 -1.53 -10.71
N ILE A 162 -14.11 -2.58 -10.95
CA ILE A 162 -12.67 -2.48 -11.19
C ILE A 162 -12.34 -1.58 -12.38
N THR A 163 -13.10 -1.70 -13.47
CA THR A 163 -12.93 -0.84 -14.65
C THR A 163 -13.14 0.63 -14.32
N THR A 164 -14.17 0.98 -13.56
CA THR A 164 -14.46 2.37 -13.18
C THR A 164 -13.37 2.96 -12.29
N PHE A 165 -12.88 2.19 -11.32
CA PHE A 165 -11.79 2.64 -10.46
C PHE A 165 -10.49 2.81 -11.23
N VAL A 166 -10.16 1.89 -12.13
CA VAL A 166 -8.94 1.98 -12.93
C VAL A 166 -9.04 3.14 -13.92
N ASP A 167 -10.16 3.35 -14.59
CA ASP A 167 -10.36 4.53 -15.43
C ASP A 167 -10.13 5.83 -14.65
N TYR A 168 -10.63 5.91 -13.41
CA TYR A 168 -10.37 7.03 -12.51
C TYR A 168 -8.88 7.19 -12.17
N PHE A 169 -8.18 6.09 -11.85
CA PHE A 169 -6.74 6.12 -11.55
C PHE A 169 -5.93 6.62 -12.75
N ILE A 170 -6.21 6.10 -13.94
CA ILE A 170 -5.53 6.50 -15.17
C ILE A 170 -5.77 7.98 -15.48
N GLN A 171 -7.01 8.45 -15.34
CA GLN A 171 -7.33 9.88 -15.50
C GLN A 171 -6.61 10.74 -14.47
N THR A 172 -6.53 10.29 -13.21
CA THR A 172 -5.84 11.00 -12.13
C THR A 172 -4.34 11.11 -12.41
N LEU A 173 -3.69 10.01 -12.82
CA LEU A 173 -2.26 10.02 -13.16
C LEU A 173 -1.94 10.91 -14.36
N ASN A 174 -2.79 10.89 -15.39
CA ASN A 174 -2.57 11.66 -16.62
C ASN A 174 -2.88 13.15 -16.46
N SER A 175 -3.77 13.53 -15.54
CA SER A 175 -4.16 14.92 -15.29
C SER A 175 -3.33 15.61 -14.20
N ALA A 176 -2.59 14.84 -13.39
CA ALA A 176 -1.74 15.41 -12.35
C ALA A 176 -0.59 16.22 -12.95
N GLU A 177 -0.47 17.49 -12.59
CA GLU A 177 0.70 18.31 -12.94
C GLU A 177 1.89 17.97 -12.04
N ASP A 178 1.63 17.76 -10.75
CA ASP A 178 2.62 17.37 -9.74
C ASP A 178 2.66 15.86 -9.53
N CYS A 179 3.75 15.25 -10.01
CA CYS A 179 4.02 13.81 -9.87
C CYS A 179 4.32 13.39 -8.43
N THR A 180 4.69 14.33 -7.55
CA THR A 180 5.05 14.04 -6.15
C THR A 180 3.87 14.18 -5.19
N SER A 181 2.69 14.56 -5.69
CA SER A 181 1.50 14.76 -4.87
C SER A 181 1.01 13.47 -4.21
N LEU A 182 0.44 13.59 -3.01
CA LEU A 182 -0.13 12.46 -2.27
C LEU A 182 -1.27 11.77 -3.04
N VAL A 183 -2.03 12.51 -3.85
CA VAL A 183 -3.06 11.94 -4.72
C VAL A 183 -2.45 10.93 -5.69
N VAL A 184 -1.38 11.30 -6.37
CA VAL A 184 -0.68 10.42 -7.34
C VAL A 184 -0.11 9.20 -6.65
N TYR A 185 0.60 9.40 -5.53
CA TYR A 185 1.14 8.31 -4.71
C TYR A 185 0.04 7.33 -4.25
N ASN A 186 -1.05 7.85 -3.68
CA ASN A 186 -2.17 7.03 -3.23
C ASN A 186 -2.84 6.30 -4.40
N THR A 187 -2.91 6.91 -5.59
CA THR A 187 -3.42 6.26 -6.80
C THR A 187 -2.57 5.08 -7.22
N ILE A 188 -1.24 5.22 -7.32
CA ILE A 188 -0.35 4.11 -7.69
C ILE A 188 -0.40 2.99 -6.64
N SER A 189 -0.39 3.35 -5.35
CA SER A 189 -0.54 2.39 -4.26
C SER A 189 -1.86 1.62 -4.37
N SER A 190 -2.97 2.32 -4.66
CA SER A 190 -4.29 1.69 -4.82
C SER A 190 -4.32 0.75 -6.04
N MET A 191 -3.66 1.13 -7.13
CA MET A 191 -3.49 0.27 -8.30
C MET A 191 -2.69 -1.00 -7.94
N ASN A 192 -1.61 -0.87 -7.18
CA ASN A 192 -0.82 -2.02 -6.73
C ASN A 192 -1.68 -2.99 -5.90
N ASN A 193 -2.46 -2.47 -4.94
CA ASN A 193 -3.30 -3.28 -4.05
C ASN A 193 -4.37 -4.11 -4.77
N ILE A 194 -4.79 -3.72 -5.98
CA ILE A 194 -5.86 -4.38 -6.74
C ILE A 194 -5.39 -4.97 -8.09
N VAL A 195 -4.10 -4.98 -8.36
CA VAL A 195 -3.54 -5.46 -9.63
C VAL A 195 -3.82 -6.95 -9.85
N GLU A 196 -3.79 -7.77 -8.79
CA GLU A 196 -4.12 -9.20 -8.87
C GLU A 196 -5.57 -9.41 -9.32
N LEU A 197 -6.52 -8.60 -8.83
CA LEU A 197 -7.92 -8.67 -9.24
C LEU A 197 -8.11 -8.26 -10.71
N SER A 198 -7.22 -7.41 -11.21
CA SER A 198 -7.32 -6.84 -12.55
C SER A 198 -6.98 -7.84 -13.65
N ILE A 199 -6.28 -8.94 -13.35
CA ILE A 199 -5.80 -9.92 -14.35
C ILE A 199 -6.92 -10.57 -15.17
N GLN A 200 -8.13 -10.64 -14.61
CA GLN A 200 -9.28 -11.28 -15.25
C GLN A 200 -9.95 -10.37 -16.28
N VAL A 201 -9.59 -9.08 -16.33
CA VAL A 201 -10.23 -8.07 -17.19
C VAL A 201 -9.19 -7.50 -18.18
N PRO A 202 -9.15 -7.99 -19.44
CA PRO A 202 -8.10 -7.60 -20.40
C PRO A 202 -8.00 -6.08 -20.66
N GLN A 203 -9.14 -5.39 -20.70
CA GLN A 203 -9.17 -3.92 -20.89
C GLN A 203 -8.48 -3.20 -19.73
N VAL A 204 -8.65 -3.68 -18.50
CA VAL A 204 -8.01 -3.10 -17.32
C VAL A 204 -6.51 -3.32 -17.40
N ILE A 205 -6.05 -4.54 -17.69
CA ILE A 205 -4.61 -4.83 -17.86
C ILE A 205 -3.98 -3.99 -18.97
N GLN A 206 -4.71 -3.75 -20.06
CA GLN A 206 -4.25 -2.83 -21.11
C GLN A 206 -4.08 -1.41 -20.59
N ALA A 207 -4.99 -0.92 -19.74
CA ALA A 207 -4.88 0.40 -19.12
C ALA A 207 -3.67 0.50 -18.17
N TYR A 208 -3.39 -0.54 -17.37
CA TYR A 208 -2.16 -0.63 -16.57
C TYR A 208 -0.90 -0.61 -17.44
N SER A 209 -0.88 -1.37 -18.54
CA SER A 209 0.24 -1.32 -19.50
C SER A 209 0.47 0.11 -19.99
N GLN A 210 -0.60 0.82 -20.36
CA GLN A 210 -0.51 2.18 -20.90
C GLN A 210 -0.08 3.23 -19.86
N SER A 211 -0.30 2.99 -18.56
CA SER A 211 0.16 3.90 -17.50
C SER A 211 1.62 3.73 -17.10
N VAL A 212 2.29 2.64 -17.51
CA VAL A 212 3.69 2.36 -17.13
C VAL A 212 4.63 3.55 -17.35
N PRO A 213 4.63 4.26 -18.50
CA PRO A 213 5.51 5.41 -18.69
C PRO A 213 5.29 6.49 -17.63
N ARG A 214 4.02 6.76 -17.29
CA ARG A 214 3.67 7.75 -16.28
C ARG A 214 4.07 7.31 -14.87
N VAL A 215 3.94 6.02 -14.55
CA VAL A 215 4.41 5.45 -13.28
C VAL A 215 5.92 5.62 -13.13
N LEU A 216 6.69 5.38 -14.20
CA LEU A 216 8.15 5.58 -14.20
C LEU A 216 8.54 7.05 -13.96
N GLU A 217 7.83 8.00 -14.57
CA GLU A 217 8.03 9.44 -14.31
C GLU A 217 7.78 9.79 -12.84
N VAL A 218 6.73 9.23 -12.24
CA VAL A 218 6.39 9.45 -10.83
C VAL A 218 7.47 8.88 -9.91
N ILE A 219 7.93 7.66 -10.15
CA ILE A 219 9.01 7.04 -9.38
C ILE A 219 10.27 7.91 -9.42
N LEU A 220 10.66 8.39 -10.61
CA LEU A 220 11.82 9.26 -10.76
C LEU A 220 11.66 10.59 -10.00
N ALA A 221 10.48 11.22 -10.08
CA ALA A 221 10.21 12.46 -9.34
C ALA A 221 10.25 12.25 -7.81
N LEU A 222 9.69 11.14 -7.33
CA LEU A 222 9.69 10.78 -5.91
C LEU A 222 11.07 10.36 -5.41
N SER A 223 11.93 9.78 -6.26
CA SER A 223 13.25 9.26 -5.86
C SER A 223 14.16 10.27 -5.13
N THR A 224 13.96 11.57 -5.38
CA THR A 224 14.74 12.66 -4.77
C THR A 224 13.99 13.42 -3.67
N THR A 225 12.66 13.30 -3.63
CA THR A 225 11.80 14.09 -2.75
C THR A 225 11.20 13.27 -1.61
N ASN A 226 10.82 12.03 -1.89
CA ASN A 226 10.29 11.06 -0.93
C ASN A 226 10.62 9.63 -1.41
N PRO A 227 11.82 9.10 -1.07
CA PRO A 227 12.26 7.77 -1.50
C PRO A 227 11.39 6.61 -1.00
N GLU A 228 10.77 6.74 0.17
CA GLU A 228 9.84 5.75 0.72
C GLU A 228 8.62 5.61 -0.21
N ASN A 229 7.97 6.73 -0.57
CA ASN A 229 6.87 6.72 -1.52
C ASN A 229 7.29 6.23 -2.91
N ALA A 230 8.54 6.50 -3.32
CA ALA A 230 9.08 5.99 -4.57
C ALA A 230 9.18 4.46 -4.55
N CYS A 231 9.62 3.87 -3.43
CA CYS A 231 9.69 2.42 -3.24
C CYS A 231 8.31 1.78 -3.35
N ASP A 232 7.32 2.29 -2.61
CA ASP A 232 5.92 1.83 -2.69
C ASP A 232 5.35 1.92 -4.11
N CYS A 233 5.67 2.99 -4.85
CA CYS A 233 5.23 3.13 -6.25
C CYS A 233 5.94 2.13 -7.18
N PHE A 234 7.18 1.78 -6.85
CA PHE A 234 7.97 0.80 -7.58
C PHE A 234 7.37 -0.61 -7.47
N ASP A 235 6.76 -0.93 -6.34
CA ASP A 235 6.11 -2.24 -6.09
C ASP A 235 5.03 -2.56 -7.12
N LEU A 236 4.34 -1.56 -7.69
CA LEU A 236 3.39 -1.78 -8.78
C LEU A 236 4.05 -2.50 -9.97
N LEU A 237 5.28 -2.12 -10.34
CA LEU A 237 6.00 -2.76 -11.45
C LEU A 237 6.41 -4.20 -11.09
N GLY A 238 6.77 -4.44 -9.83
CA GLY A 238 7.04 -5.77 -9.29
C GLY A 238 5.82 -6.68 -9.36
N SER A 239 4.69 -6.21 -8.81
CA SER A 239 3.41 -6.93 -8.86
C SER A 239 2.94 -7.16 -10.30
N MET A 240 3.12 -6.19 -11.20
CA MET A 240 2.83 -6.39 -12.62
C MET A 240 3.74 -7.45 -13.26
N CYS A 241 5.01 -7.56 -12.86
CA CYS A 241 5.87 -8.67 -13.29
C CYS A 241 5.37 -10.02 -12.80
N GLU A 242 4.89 -10.10 -11.56
CA GLU A 242 4.35 -11.34 -10.98
C GLU A 242 3.04 -11.76 -11.65
N PHE A 243 2.07 -10.84 -11.72
CA PHE A 243 0.70 -11.16 -12.13
C PHE A 243 0.42 -11.00 -13.62
N SER A 244 1.17 -10.13 -14.34
CA SER A 244 0.79 -9.72 -15.70
C SER A 244 1.96 -9.33 -16.61
N ILE A 245 3.11 -10.00 -16.53
CA ILE A 245 4.34 -9.62 -17.27
C ILE A 245 4.17 -9.42 -18.78
N GLN A 246 3.17 -10.04 -19.41
CA GLN A 246 2.86 -9.83 -20.82
C GLN A 246 2.49 -8.37 -21.12
N ALA A 247 1.80 -7.71 -20.19
CA ALA A 247 1.43 -6.30 -20.27
C ALA A 247 2.65 -5.38 -20.18
N LEU A 248 3.73 -5.81 -19.53
CA LEU A 248 4.97 -5.03 -19.43
C LEU A 248 5.89 -5.18 -20.66
N ILE A 249 5.70 -6.19 -21.51
CA ILE A 249 6.58 -6.45 -22.68
C ILE A 249 6.84 -5.19 -23.54
N PRO A 250 5.82 -4.39 -23.91
CA PRO A 250 6.03 -3.18 -24.71
C PRO A 250 6.90 -2.12 -24.01
N HIS A 251 6.98 -2.17 -22.69
CA HIS A 251 7.62 -1.19 -21.82
C HIS A 251 8.88 -1.73 -21.12
N LEU A 252 9.32 -2.96 -21.40
CA LEU A 252 10.50 -3.53 -20.71
C LEU A 252 11.77 -2.70 -20.91
N LYS A 253 11.94 -2.10 -22.09
CA LYS A 253 13.10 -1.22 -22.34
C LYS A 253 13.13 -0.02 -21.39
N PRO A 254 12.10 0.87 -21.35
CA PRO A 254 12.11 1.98 -20.42
C PRO A 254 12.12 1.54 -18.95
N ILE A 255 11.43 0.44 -18.58
CA ILE A 255 11.46 -0.09 -17.21
C ILE A 255 12.90 -0.43 -16.78
N VAL A 256 13.62 -1.21 -17.60
CA VAL A 256 15.01 -1.61 -17.30
C VAL A 256 15.93 -0.40 -17.27
N GLN A 257 15.75 0.56 -18.19
CA GLN A 257 16.58 1.78 -18.21
C GLN A 257 16.40 2.65 -16.97
N VAL A 258 15.16 2.87 -16.53
CA VAL A 258 14.87 3.63 -15.29
C VAL A 258 15.36 2.87 -14.06
N SER A 259 15.14 1.56 -14.01
CA SER A 259 15.61 0.71 -12.91
C SER A 259 17.15 0.74 -12.79
N ALA A 260 17.84 0.70 -13.93
CA ALA A 260 19.30 0.80 -14.01
C ALA A 260 19.81 2.19 -13.60
N GLN A 261 19.10 3.25 -14.02
CA GLN A 261 19.41 4.62 -13.61
C GLN A 261 19.30 4.79 -12.08
N LEU A 262 18.25 4.24 -11.46
CA LEU A 262 18.08 4.29 -10.01
C LEU A 262 19.17 3.46 -9.31
N ALA A 263 19.39 2.22 -9.73
CA ALA A 263 20.39 1.33 -9.15
C ALA A 263 21.81 1.92 -9.13
N GLY A 264 22.22 2.58 -10.22
CA GLY A 264 23.54 3.21 -10.35
C GLY A 264 23.68 4.59 -9.72
N ASN A 265 22.62 5.17 -9.15
CA ASN A 265 22.69 6.48 -8.52
C ASN A 265 23.03 6.35 -7.04
N THR A 266 24.28 6.63 -6.68
CA THR A 266 24.77 6.57 -5.30
C THR A 266 24.27 7.73 -4.41
N ASN A 267 23.52 8.69 -4.97
CA ASN A 267 23.00 9.85 -4.23
C ASN A 267 21.53 9.70 -3.78
N ILE A 268 20.94 8.52 -3.96
CA ILE A 268 19.55 8.23 -3.53
C ILE A 268 19.54 7.09 -2.52
N ASP A 269 18.37 6.87 -1.90
CA ASP A 269 18.15 5.83 -0.90
C ASP A 269 18.52 4.43 -1.40
N GLU A 270 19.26 3.67 -0.59
CA GLU A 270 19.73 2.33 -0.94
C GLU A 270 18.58 1.36 -1.21
N SER A 271 17.45 1.48 -0.49
CA SER A 271 16.28 0.62 -0.70
C SER A 271 15.72 0.81 -2.11
N LEU A 272 15.72 2.05 -2.61
CA LEU A 272 15.26 2.34 -3.97
C LEU A 272 16.25 1.84 -5.04
N ARG A 273 17.56 1.90 -4.76
CA ARG A 273 18.59 1.28 -5.61
C ARG A 273 18.37 -0.23 -5.68
N CYS A 274 18.16 -0.88 -4.53
CA CYS A 274 17.85 -2.31 -4.41
C CYS A 274 16.60 -2.69 -5.20
N ASN A 275 15.53 -1.89 -5.12
CA ASN A 275 14.31 -2.10 -5.92
C ASN A 275 14.59 -2.13 -7.42
N GLY A 276 15.41 -1.19 -7.92
CA GLY A 276 15.86 -1.18 -9.32
C GLY A 276 16.57 -2.48 -9.72
N ILE A 277 17.52 -2.95 -8.89
CA ILE A 277 18.29 -4.16 -9.14
C ILE A 277 17.38 -5.41 -9.11
N ASN A 278 16.50 -5.51 -8.12
CA ASN A 278 15.61 -6.65 -7.91
C ASN A 278 14.59 -6.79 -9.04
N LEU A 279 14.04 -5.69 -9.56
CA LEU A 279 13.14 -5.73 -10.70
C LEU A 279 13.87 -6.15 -11.98
N ILE A 280 15.09 -5.65 -12.21
CA ILE A 280 15.92 -6.12 -13.34
C ILE A 280 16.15 -7.63 -13.23
N SER A 281 16.55 -8.12 -12.05
CA SER A 281 16.74 -9.55 -11.79
C SER A 281 15.47 -10.37 -12.11
N THR A 282 14.31 -9.91 -11.64
CA THR A 282 13.01 -10.53 -11.89
C THR A 282 12.67 -10.60 -13.39
N ILE A 283 12.93 -9.51 -14.13
CA ILE A 283 12.70 -9.45 -15.58
C ILE A 283 13.67 -10.37 -16.33
N ILE A 284 14.93 -10.49 -15.90
CA ILE A 284 15.91 -11.40 -16.50
C ILE A 284 15.42 -12.85 -16.39
N ARG A 285 15.06 -13.29 -15.18
CA ARG A 285 14.53 -14.64 -14.93
C ARG A 285 13.31 -14.96 -15.80
N SER A 286 12.46 -13.97 -16.05
CA SER A 286 11.19 -14.18 -16.75
C SER A 286 11.23 -13.92 -18.25
N LYS A 287 12.06 -12.99 -18.73
CA LYS A 287 12.02 -12.41 -20.09
C LYS A 287 13.40 -12.20 -20.72
N LYS A 288 14.44 -12.95 -20.31
CA LYS A 288 15.81 -12.86 -20.88
C LYS A 288 15.86 -12.74 -22.42
N LYS A 289 15.08 -13.55 -23.15
CA LYS A 289 15.08 -13.55 -24.63
C LYS A 289 14.66 -12.19 -25.21
N VAL A 290 13.80 -11.46 -24.51
CA VAL A 290 13.38 -10.11 -24.91
C VAL A 290 14.50 -9.11 -24.63
N LEU A 291 15.15 -9.21 -23.47
CA LEU A 291 16.30 -8.35 -23.11
C LEU A 291 17.49 -8.52 -24.06
N VAL A 292 17.79 -9.76 -24.48
CA VAL A 292 18.79 -10.05 -25.52
C VAL A 292 18.44 -9.30 -26.80
N LYS A 293 17.20 -9.40 -27.27
CA LYS A 293 16.75 -8.73 -28.51
C LYS A 293 16.78 -7.20 -28.41
N LEU A 294 16.58 -6.66 -27.21
CA LEU A 294 16.63 -5.23 -26.95
C LEU A 294 18.05 -4.70 -26.70
N ASN A 295 19.07 -5.58 -26.70
CA ASN A 295 20.46 -5.27 -26.39
C ASN A 295 20.65 -4.62 -25.00
N LEU A 296 19.86 -5.05 -24.01
CA LEU A 296 19.88 -4.48 -22.66
C LEU A 296 20.76 -5.26 -21.68
N LEU A 297 21.21 -6.47 -22.03
CA LEU A 297 21.98 -7.30 -21.11
C LEU A 297 23.40 -6.75 -20.85
N ASN A 298 24.13 -6.30 -21.87
CA ASN A 298 25.49 -5.80 -21.66
C ASN A 298 25.51 -4.57 -20.73
N PRO A 299 24.68 -3.52 -20.95
CA PRO A 299 24.66 -2.37 -20.04
C PRO A 299 24.25 -2.74 -18.61
N VAL A 300 23.37 -3.73 -18.45
CA VAL A 300 22.98 -4.23 -17.12
C VAL A 300 24.16 -4.94 -16.44
N ILE A 301 24.89 -5.80 -17.15
CA ILE A 301 26.05 -6.52 -16.59
C ILE A 301 27.14 -5.51 -16.19
N GLU A 302 27.45 -4.55 -17.05
CA GLU A 302 28.40 -3.46 -16.75
C GLU A 302 28.00 -2.69 -15.49
N LEU A 303 26.71 -2.35 -15.35
CA LEU A 303 26.19 -1.69 -14.16
C LEU A 303 26.33 -2.57 -12.92
N MET A 304 25.98 -3.86 -12.98
CA MET A 304 26.11 -4.75 -11.82
C MET A 304 27.57 -4.86 -11.36
N PHE A 305 28.53 -4.92 -12.29
CA PHE A 305 29.95 -4.89 -11.95
C PHE A 305 30.38 -3.57 -11.30
N SER A 306 29.89 -2.44 -11.83
CA SER A 306 30.14 -1.14 -11.22
C SER A 306 29.66 -1.09 -9.78
N ILE A 307 28.43 -1.58 -9.50
CA ILE A 307 27.86 -1.60 -8.15
C ILE A 307 28.61 -2.55 -7.23
N LEU A 308 29.00 -3.74 -7.72
CA LEU A 308 29.83 -4.69 -6.97
C LEU A 308 31.24 -4.17 -6.65
N SER A 309 31.70 -3.15 -7.37
CA SER A 309 33.00 -2.53 -7.17
C SER A 309 32.93 -1.23 -6.37
N GLU A 310 31.75 -0.83 -5.88
CA GLU A 310 31.60 0.32 -4.98
C GLU A 310 32.33 0.03 -3.66
N GLU A 311 33.15 0.99 -3.21
CA GLU A 311 33.83 0.88 -1.92
C GLU A 311 32.78 0.94 -0.79
N THR A 312 32.72 -0.10 0.03
CA THR A 312 31.96 -0.12 1.28
C THR A 312 32.81 0.46 2.39
N ASP A 313 32.20 1.23 3.29
CA ASP A 313 32.89 1.79 4.46
C ASP A 313 33.18 0.64 5.46
N ASP A 314 34.31 -0.03 5.26
CA ASP A 314 34.78 -1.25 5.97
C ASP A 314 34.76 -1.10 7.51
N ASP A 315 34.75 0.14 8.01
CA ASP A 315 34.71 0.48 9.44
C ASP A 315 33.34 0.20 10.10
N THR A 316 32.30 -0.16 9.33
CA THR A 316 30.94 -0.44 9.83
C THR A 316 30.40 -1.85 9.53
N TRP A 317 31.25 -2.79 9.10
CA TRP A 317 30.87 -4.20 8.81
C TRP A 317 30.13 -4.93 9.95
N PHE A 318 30.31 -4.52 11.20
CA PHE A 318 29.60 -5.07 12.37
C PHE A 318 28.26 -4.37 12.70
N LEU A 319 27.99 -3.24 12.06
CA LEU A 319 26.73 -2.49 12.11
C LEU A 319 25.83 -2.78 10.92
N GLU A 320 26.36 -3.40 9.85
CA GLU A 320 25.56 -3.99 8.80
C GLU A 320 24.68 -5.08 9.41
N GLU A 321 23.48 -4.68 9.85
CA GLU A 321 22.34 -5.59 9.88
C GLU A 321 22.30 -6.27 8.51
N TYR A 322 21.82 -7.52 8.45
CA TYR A 322 21.57 -8.28 7.21
C TYR A 322 20.49 -7.61 6.31
N GLY A 323 20.56 -6.30 6.11
CA GLY A 323 19.70 -5.49 5.27
C GLY A 323 20.09 -5.67 3.81
N LEU A 324 19.08 -5.60 2.96
CA LEU A 324 19.22 -5.56 1.51
C LEU A 324 20.04 -4.32 1.11
N ASN A 325 21.33 -4.48 0.86
CA ASN A 325 22.18 -3.42 0.32
C ASN A 325 22.40 -3.60 -1.20
N PRO A 326 22.76 -2.53 -1.94
CA PRO A 326 22.87 -2.59 -3.41
C PRO A 326 23.91 -3.61 -3.90
N MET A 327 25.01 -3.80 -3.15
CA MET A 327 26.06 -4.76 -3.50
C MET A 327 25.55 -6.21 -3.44
N SER A 328 24.86 -6.58 -2.36
CA SER A 328 24.23 -7.90 -2.21
C SER A 328 23.18 -8.16 -3.30
N ALA A 329 22.32 -7.17 -3.58
CA ALA A 329 21.31 -7.25 -4.62
C ALA A 329 21.94 -7.41 -6.02
N ALA A 330 23.04 -6.69 -6.30
CA ALA A 330 23.77 -6.82 -7.55
C ALA A 330 24.40 -8.22 -7.69
N GLY A 331 24.94 -8.78 -6.61
CA GLY A 331 25.44 -10.15 -6.57
C GLY A 331 24.36 -11.19 -6.91
N GLU A 332 23.18 -11.06 -6.30
CA GLU A 332 22.03 -11.93 -6.61
C GLU A 332 21.53 -11.76 -8.06
N CYS A 333 21.55 -10.53 -8.59
CA CYS A 333 21.22 -10.25 -9.98
C CYS A 333 22.23 -10.91 -10.93
N MET A 334 23.52 -10.84 -10.63
CA MET A 334 24.58 -11.51 -11.40
C MET A 334 24.43 -13.03 -11.36
N ALA A 335 24.05 -13.60 -10.23
CA ALA A 335 23.70 -15.02 -10.14
C ALA A 335 22.51 -15.37 -11.05
N ALA A 336 21.46 -14.54 -11.04
CA ALA A 336 20.32 -14.70 -11.95
C ALA A 336 20.73 -14.66 -13.43
N ILE A 337 21.65 -13.77 -13.79
CA ILE A 337 22.20 -13.66 -15.15
C ILE A 337 22.95 -14.94 -15.52
N ALA A 338 23.80 -15.45 -14.63
CA ALA A 338 24.60 -16.64 -14.87
C ALA A 338 23.74 -17.91 -15.02
N ASP A 339 22.68 -18.04 -14.23
CA ASP A 339 21.72 -19.16 -14.32
C ASP A 339 20.95 -19.15 -15.65
N GLU A 340 20.63 -17.95 -16.14
CA GLU A 340 19.74 -17.78 -17.27
C GLU A 340 20.46 -17.68 -18.63
N LEU A 341 21.72 -17.23 -18.66
CA LEU A 341 22.50 -17.07 -19.89
C LEU A 341 23.45 -18.24 -20.13
N SER A 342 23.58 -18.64 -21.40
CA SER A 342 24.63 -19.60 -21.75
C SER A 342 26.01 -18.96 -21.63
N ALA A 343 27.01 -19.78 -21.31
CA ALA A 343 28.40 -19.34 -21.23
C ALA A 343 28.87 -18.63 -22.50
N SER A 344 28.37 -19.02 -23.68
CA SER A 344 28.69 -18.38 -24.96
C SER A 344 28.21 -16.93 -25.09
N THR A 345 27.19 -16.52 -24.34
CA THR A 345 26.66 -15.15 -24.33
C THR A 345 27.24 -14.36 -23.17
N PHE A 346 27.38 -14.99 -22.00
CA PHE A 346 27.88 -14.32 -20.79
C PHE A 346 29.40 -14.09 -20.82
N MET A 347 30.20 -15.08 -21.23
CA MET A 347 31.67 -15.00 -21.17
C MET A 347 32.27 -13.88 -22.02
N PRO A 348 31.82 -13.61 -23.27
CA PRO A 348 32.36 -12.49 -24.04
C PRO A 348 32.11 -11.13 -23.37
N ILE A 349 30.98 -10.98 -22.68
CA ILE A 349 30.63 -9.75 -21.96
C ILE A 349 31.50 -9.63 -20.72
N LEU A 350 31.63 -10.71 -19.94
CA LEU A 350 32.50 -10.77 -18.76
C LEU A 350 33.94 -10.35 -19.08
N VAL A 351 34.49 -10.87 -20.19
CA VAL A 351 35.87 -10.57 -20.64
C VAL A 351 36.03 -9.14 -21.15
N SER A 352 34.94 -8.45 -21.52
CA SER A 352 34.99 -7.05 -21.94
C SER A 352 34.90 -6.04 -20.78
N VAL A 353 34.41 -6.49 -19.62
CA VAL A 353 34.20 -5.65 -18.43
C VAL A 353 35.33 -5.82 -17.40
N LEU A 354 35.96 -7.00 -17.35
CA LEU A 354 37.22 -7.27 -16.65
C LEU A 354 38.43 -6.75 -17.45
#